data_AF-A0AAD7JWH4-F1
#
_entry.id   AF-A0AAD7JWH4-F1
#
_cell.length_a   1.000
_cell.length_b   1.000
_cell.length_c   1.000
_cell.angle_alpha   90.00
_cell.angle_beta   90.00
_cell.angle_gamma   90.00
#
_symmetry.space_group_name_H-M   'P 1'
#
loop_
_entity.id
_entity.type
_entity.pdbx_description
1 polymer ?
#
loop_
_entity_poly.entity_id
_entity_poly.type
_entity_poly.pdbx_seq_one_letter_code
_entity_poly.pdbx_strand_id
1 'polypeptide(L)'
;MLSSTRTRIRAIRRQCPHRRGVAYSSKVRAFPFVVSPEEAKVDLSNNAFMARGFLKKISNRFPPVLEPAKLVPVYFPAWLIDAEIDVKATASAETESEDEYVSANFINSYVPGYLLDDLSSTSFLAPTLNIDKTVPFSAELETQFDTPISCLPFKTDPFSVLDLAKSLPSEHCHITPDLRIHPSTIQANLICAYPVLIPLYLAQYRGKASGVLQKVVTVVLQAHCEKGTILWGKREELFDIEHPFVAVPSPQKEAFLKQATERATRLLQRTGLEPPTPFFPVRGDAGNFANIASLATHDTWKLSLKNRFDYIIRWLHGLVSAGPLSLQHTANLDMDDPRIRPFTDEEVGAVRKYMSLGEKRAEVYALNNIVKGFPNRANIDEKLEAIVARAGCPKAGRPLRAGGRSGWNRMATQ
;
A
#
# COMPACT_ATOMS: atom_id res chain seq x y z
N MET A 1 -31.04 18.35 -4.75
CA MET A 1 -29.62 17.93 -4.76
C MET A 1 -29.43 16.39 -4.76
N LEU A 2 -30.19 15.60 -5.54
CA LEU A 2 -30.11 14.12 -5.58
C LEU A 2 -29.23 13.55 -6.72
N SER A 3 -28.26 14.32 -7.22
CA SER A 3 -27.59 14.11 -8.52
C SER A 3 -26.18 13.47 -8.43
N SER A 4 -25.53 13.49 -7.27
CA SER A 4 -24.08 13.18 -7.17
C SER A 4 -23.76 11.67 -7.26
N THR A 5 -24.56 10.80 -6.67
CA THR A 5 -24.19 9.39 -6.43
C THR A 5 -24.47 8.46 -7.63
N ARG A 6 -25.44 8.77 -8.50
CA ARG A 6 -25.65 8.02 -9.77
C ARG A 6 -24.51 8.23 -10.77
N THR A 7 -23.63 9.18 -10.51
CA THR A 7 -22.72 9.73 -11.51
C THR A 7 -21.41 8.95 -11.62
N ARG A 8 -21.00 8.10 -10.67
CA ARG A 8 -19.61 7.58 -10.64
C ARG A 8 -19.32 6.26 -11.37
N ILE A 9 -20.13 5.20 -11.26
CA ILE A 9 -19.99 4.07 -12.21
C ILE A 9 -20.42 4.51 -13.62
N ARG A 10 -21.37 5.45 -13.69
CA ARG A 10 -21.62 6.18 -14.94
C ARG A 10 -20.39 6.99 -15.36
N ALA A 11 -19.58 7.53 -14.44
CA ALA A 11 -18.35 8.25 -14.74
C ALA A 11 -17.27 7.31 -15.22
N ILE A 12 -17.11 6.11 -14.63
CA ILE A 12 -16.24 5.07 -15.19
C ILE A 12 -16.67 4.77 -16.64
N ARG A 13 -17.97 4.56 -16.88
CA ARG A 13 -18.51 4.35 -18.24
C ARG A 13 -18.47 5.59 -19.17
N ARG A 14 -18.48 6.80 -18.63
CA ARG A 14 -18.50 8.07 -19.40
C ARG A 14 -17.10 8.59 -19.68
N GLN A 15 -16.17 8.39 -18.75
CA GLN A 15 -14.75 8.72 -18.87
C GLN A 15 -14.00 7.68 -19.70
N CYS A 16 -14.53 6.45 -19.80
CA CYS A 16 -14.08 5.45 -20.76
C CYS A 16 -15.16 5.26 -21.85
N PRO A 17 -15.29 6.19 -22.82
CA PRO A 17 -16.19 5.98 -23.95
C PRO A 17 -15.82 4.67 -24.66
N HIS A 18 -16.79 3.75 -24.69
CA HIS A 18 -16.71 2.34 -25.10
C HIS A 18 -16.24 2.04 -26.56
N ARG A 19 -15.29 2.77 -27.15
CA ARG A 19 -14.91 2.54 -28.56
C ARG A 19 -13.44 2.43 -28.91
N ARG A 20 -12.51 2.65 -27.98
CA ARG A 20 -11.11 2.27 -28.17
C ARG A 20 -10.60 1.68 -26.87
N GLY A 21 -10.15 0.44 -26.90
CA GLY A 21 -9.51 -0.21 -25.75
C GLY A 21 -8.39 0.68 -25.20
N VAL A 22 -8.13 0.59 -23.90
CA VAL A 22 -7.01 1.32 -23.29
C VAL A 22 -5.74 0.65 -23.75
N ALA A 23 -4.95 1.33 -24.57
CA ALA A 23 -3.63 0.86 -24.95
C ALA A 23 -2.68 1.01 -23.76
N TYR A 24 -2.29 -0.09 -23.14
CA TYR A 24 -1.28 -0.11 -22.09
C TYR A 24 0.12 -0.26 -22.66
N SER A 25 1.12 0.24 -21.93
CA SER A 25 2.54 -0.03 -22.21
C SER A 25 2.82 -1.53 -22.14
N SER A 26 3.79 -2.02 -22.92
CA SER A 26 4.26 -3.41 -22.87
C SER A 26 4.85 -3.80 -21.50
N LYS A 27 5.19 -2.82 -20.66
CA LYS A 27 5.63 -3.04 -19.27
C LYS A 27 4.48 -3.46 -18.34
N VAL A 28 3.23 -3.20 -18.71
CA VAL A 28 2.06 -3.50 -17.86
C VAL A 28 1.83 -5.00 -17.79
N ARG A 29 1.76 -5.51 -16.55
CA ARG A 29 1.39 -6.89 -16.25
C ARG A 29 -0.01 -6.93 -15.68
N ALA A 30 -0.71 -8.05 -15.84
CA ALA A 30 -2.04 -8.24 -15.31
C ALA A 30 -2.13 -9.58 -14.58
N PHE A 31 -2.89 -9.61 -13.49
CA PHE A 31 -3.32 -10.88 -12.92
C PHE A 31 -4.59 -11.36 -13.66
N PRO A 32 -4.68 -12.62 -14.08
CA PRO A 32 -5.91 -13.14 -14.66
C PRO A 32 -7.04 -13.20 -13.62
N PHE A 33 -8.29 -13.12 -14.06
CA PHE A 33 -9.42 -13.46 -13.20
C PHE A 33 -9.40 -14.98 -12.97
N VAL A 34 -9.34 -15.37 -11.70
CA VAL A 34 -9.43 -16.76 -11.25
C VAL A 34 -10.86 -17.10 -10.83
N VAL A 35 -11.68 -16.08 -10.56
CA VAL A 35 -13.07 -16.23 -10.09
C VAL A 35 -14.03 -15.85 -11.22
N SER A 36 -14.97 -16.74 -11.53
CA SER A 36 -16.02 -16.48 -12.51
C SER A 36 -17.05 -15.47 -12.00
N PRO A 37 -17.83 -14.79 -12.88
CA PRO A 37 -18.88 -13.87 -12.44
C PRO A 37 -19.94 -14.53 -11.55
N GLU A 38 -20.24 -15.81 -11.77
CA GLU A 38 -21.23 -16.61 -11.04
C GLU A 38 -20.73 -16.91 -9.63
N GLU A 39 -19.50 -17.38 -9.49
CA GLU A 39 -18.85 -17.58 -8.19
C GLU A 39 -18.74 -16.26 -7.44
N ALA A 40 -18.34 -15.18 -8.11
CA ALA A 40 -18.27 -13.85 -7.53
C ALA A 40 -19.63 -13.40 -6.97
N LYS A 41 -20.75 -13.64 -7.69
CA LYS A 41 -22.10 -13.36 -7.19
C LYS A 41 -22.38 -14.16 -5.92
N VAL A 42 -22.05 -15.45 -5.89
CA VAL A 42 -22.27 -16.31 -4.71
C VAL A 42 -21.47 -15.80 -3.52
N ASP A 43 -20.17 -15.54 -3.70
CA ASP A 43 -19.28 -15.06 -2.64
C ASP A 43 -19.72 -13.69 -2.11
N LEU A 44 -20.00 -12.75 -3.00
CA LEU A 44 -20.47 -11.43 -2.63
C LEU A 44 -21.84 -11.49 -1.94
N SER A 45 -22.75 -12.35 -2.38
CA SER A 45 -24.08 -12.49 -1.77
C SER A 45 -24.00 -13.11 -0.37
N ASN A 46 -23.14 -14.10 -0.17
CA ASN A 46 -22.89 -14.73 1.12
C ASN A 46 -22.28 -13.71 2.11
N ASN A 47 -21.38 -12.86 1.64
CA ASN A 47 -20.74 -11.85 2.49
C ASN A 47 -21.60 -10.58 2.66
N ALA A 48 -22.50 -10.26 1.73
CA ALA A 48 -23.49 -9.17 1.87
C ALA A 48 -24.38 -9.35 3.10
N PHE A 49 -24.61 -10.59 3.50
CA PHE A 49 -25.28 -10.90 4.76
C PHE A 49 -24.51 -10.40 6.00
N MET A 50 -23.18 -10.47 6.00
CA MET A 50 -22.37 -9.99 7.13
C MET A 50 -22.42 -8.46 7.28
N ALA A 51 -22.51 -7.74 6.16
CA ALA A 51 -22.75 -6.30 6.18
C ALA A 51 -24.16 -5.91 6.69
N ARG A 52 -25.11 -6.86 6.80
CA ARG A 52 -26.44 -6.60 7.40
C ARG A 52 -26.42 -6.39 8.91
N GLY A 53 -25.28 -6.43 9.62
CA GLY A 53 -25.26 -5.85 10.97
C GLY A 53 -25.75 -4.39 10.99
N PHE A 54 -25.67 -3.69 9.86
CA PHE A 54 -26.27 -2.37 9.60
C PHE A 54 -27.79 -2.40 9.27
N LEU A 55 -28.33 -3.55 8.88
CA LEU A 55 -29.72 -3.77 8.44
C LEU A 55 -30.52 -4.70 9.37
N LYS A 56 -30.02 -4.96 10.58
CA LYS A 56 -30.52 -5.91 11.60
C LYS A 56 -32.01 -5.78 11.99
N LYS A 57 -32.73 -4.78 11.48
CA LYS A 57 -34.18 -4.59 11.70
C LYS A 57 -35.07 -5.27 10.66
N ILE A 58 -34.52 -5.85 9.59
CA ILE A 58 -35.32 -6.41 8.48
C ILE A 58 -35.26 -7.95 8.52
N SER A 59 -36.27 -8.54 9.17
CA SER A 59 -36.69 -9.96 9.12
C SER A 59 -35.86 -11.02 9.89
N ASN A 60 -36.50 -11.64 10.89
CA ASN A 60 -36.03 -12.81 11.66
C ASN A 60 -36.31 -14.17 10.99
N ARG A 61 -36.78 -14.22 9.74
CA ARG A 61 -36.92 -15.46 8.97
C ARG A 61 -35.99 -15.39 7.77
N PHE A 62 -35.02 -16.30 7.75
CA PHE A 62 -34.01 -16.56 6.71
C PHE A 62 -34.04 -15.56 5.55
N PRO A 63 -33.15 -14.56 5.56
CA PRO A 63 -33.24 -13.57 4.52
C PRO A 63 -32.80 -14.19 3.19
N PRO A 64 -33.46 -13.79 2.08
CA PRO A 64 -33.04 -14.20 0.76
C PRO A 64 -31.57 -13.82 0.54
N VAL A 65 -30.86 -14.70 -0.17
CA VAL A 65 -29.54 -14.42 -0.77
C VAL A 65 -29.65 -13.08 -1.47
N LEU A 66 -28.88 -12.09 -1.00
CA LEU A 66 -28.92 -10.75 -1.58
C LEU A 66 -28.11 -10.80 -2.86
N GLU A 67 -28.78 -10.81 -4.01
CA GLU A 67 -28.10 -10.68 -5.29
C GLU A 67 -27.67 -9.22 -5.54
N PRO A 68 -26.48 -8.99 -6.12
CA PRO A 68 -26.06 -7.65 -6.50
C PRO A 68 -26.93 -7.12 -7.63
N ALA A 69 -27.45 -5.90 -7.49
CA ALA A 69 -28.21 -5.22 -8.54
C ALA A 69 -27.36 -4.92 -9.79
N LYS A 70 -26.04 -4.88 -9.62
CA LYS A 70 -25.07 -4.74 -10.70
C LYS A 70 -23.75 -5.39 -10.29
N LEU A 71 -23.15 -6.15 -11.19
CA LEU A 71 -21.78 -6.67 -11.06
C LEU A 71 -20.97 -6.17 -12.26
N VAL A 72 -19.76 -5.67 -12.03
CA VAL A 72 -18.87 -5.19 -13.09
C VAL A 72 -17.45 -5.72 -12.84
N PRO A 73 -16.88 -6.53 -13.74
CA PRO A 73 -15.46 -6.86 -13.67
C PRO A 73 -14.62 -5.68 -14.15
N VAL A 74 -13.53 -5.40 -13.44
CA VAL A 74 -12.66 -4.26 -13.66
C VAL A 74 -11.20 -4.68 -13.48
N TYR A 75 -10.33 -4.18 -14.36
CA TYR A 75 -8.89 -4.15 -14.10
C TYR A 75 -8.52 -2.83 -13.42
N PHE A 76 -8.16 -2.91 -12.15
CA PHE A 76 -7.76 -1.77 -11.35
C PHE A 76 -6.23 -1.61 -11.37
N PRO A 77 -5.70 -0.48 -11.87
CA PRO A 77 -4.27 -0.26 -11.96
C PRO A 77 -3.66 0.01 -10.60
N ALA A 78 -2.52 -0.59 -10.36
CA ALA A 78 -1.72 -0.41 -9.17
C ALA A 78 -0.24 -0.39 -9.54
N TRP A 79 0.53 0.30 -8.73
CA TRP A 79 1.98 0.29 -8.75
C TRP A 79 2.46 -0.55 -7.58
N LEU A 80 3.37 -1.46 -7.87
CA LEU A 80 4.17 -2.12 -6.85
C LEU A 80 5.53 -1.43 -6.82
N ILE A 81 5.98 -1.02 -5.65
CA ILE A 81 7.21 -0.25 -5.48
C ILE A 81 8.20 -1.06 -4.65
N ASP A 82 9.37 -1.28 -5.25
CA ASP A 82 10.57 -1.67 -4.54
C ASP A 82 11.47 -0.43 -4.40
N ALA A 83 11.89 -0.10 -3.19
CA ALA A 83 12.69 1.10 -2.95
C ALA A 83 13.67 0.93 -1.78
N GLU A 84 14.84 1.55 -1.91
CA GLU A 84 15.80 1.77 -0.84
C GLU A 84 15.82 3.28 -0.54
N ILE A 85 15.40 3.65 0.65
CA ILE A 85 15.23 5.05 1.07
C ILE A 85 16.11 5.34 2.28
N ASP A 86 16.93 6.36 2.19
CA ASP A 86 17.63 6.95 3.32
C ASP A 86 16.83 8.14 3.85
N VAL A 87 16.73 8.25 5.17
CA VAL A 87 16.08 9.38 5.84
C VAL A 87 16.80 9.70 7.14
N LYS A 88 16.99 10.99 7.42
CA LYS A 88 17.47 11.42 8.72
C LYS A 88 16.33 11.33 9.74
N ALA A 89 16.57 10.69 10.87
CA ALA A 89 15.63 10.55 11.98
C ALA A 89 16.27 11.05 13.28
N THR A 90 15.44 11.54 14.19
CA THR A 90 15.81 11.87 15.57
C THR A 90 15.12 10.89 16.49
N ALA A 91 15.87 10.22 17.35
CA ALA A 91 15.32 9.49 18.48
C ALA A 91 15.73 10.18 19.77
N SER A 92 14.76 10.44 20.63
CA SER A 92 15.04 10.93 21.97
C SER A 92 15.24 9.73 22.88
N ALA A 93 16.47 9.47 23.30
CA ALA A 93 16.69 8.71 24.52
C ALA A 93 16.38 9.64 25.72
N GLU A 94 16.18 9.09 26.92
CA GLU A 94 15.81 9.84 28.13
C GLU A 94 16.77 10.98 28.50
N THR A 95 17.96 11.04 27.90
CA THR A 95 19.01 11.99 28.25
C THR A 95 19.58 12.80 27.07
N GLU A 96 19.59 12.26 25.83
CA GLU A 96 20.12 12.98 24.66
C GLU A 96 19.34 12.61 23.39
N SER A 97 19.12 13.61 22.52
CA SER A 97 18.54 13.41 21.18
C SER A 97 19.66 13.33 20.16
N GLU A 98 19.79 12.19 19.50
CA GLU A 98 20.74 12.01 18.42
C GLU A 98 20.02 11.97 17.07
N ASP A 99 20.62 12.65 16.11
CA ASP A 99 20.19 12.68 14.72
C ASP A 99 21.00 11.63 13.94
N GLU A 100 20.31 10.71 13.27
CA GLU A 100 20.94 9.61 12.55
C GLU A 100 20.29 9.37 11.19
N TYR A 101 21.05 8.86 10.23
CA TYR A 101 20.49 8.36 8.97
C TYR A 101 20.03 6.91 9.13
N VAL A 102 18.78 6.68 8.76
CA VAL A 102 18.13 5.38 8.72
C VAL A 102 17.87 5.00 7.27
N SER A 103 18.28 3.79 6.88
CA SER A 103 17.97 3.23 5.56
C SER A 103 16.80 2.25 5.68
N ALA A 104 15.79 2.41 4.84
CA ALA A 104 14.60 1.57 4.81
C ALA A 104 14.43 0.93 3.43
N ASN A 105 14.27 -0.39 3.43
CA ASN A 105 13.97 -1.16 2.24
C ASN A 105 12.48 -1.47 2.17
N PHE A 106 11.83 -1.05 1.10
CA PHE A 106 10.44 -1.30 0.78
C PHE A 106 10.36 -2.34 -0.32
N ILE A 107 9.52 -3.38 -0.14
CA ILE A 107 9.33 -4.43 -1.14
C ILE A 107 7.84 -4.61 -1.41
N ASN A 108 7.41 -4.56 -2.67
CA ASN A 108 6.00 -4.63 -3.07
C ASN A 108 5.12 -3.63 -2.32
N SER A 109 5.60 -2.41 -2.07
CA SER A 109 4.75 -1.37 -1.51
C SER A 109 3.69 -0.97 -2.54
N TYR A 110 2.45 -0.77 -2.09
CA TYR A 110 1.30 -0.54 -2.95
C TYR A 110 1.02 0.94 -3.12
N VAL A 111 0.86 1.39 -4.37
CA VAL A 111 0.34 2.72 -4.70
C VAL A 111 -0.77 2.56 -5.74
N PRO A 112 -1.99 3.10 -5.53
CA PRO A 112 -3.06 3.00 -6.51
C PRO A 112 -2.71 3.78 -7.78
N GLY A 113 -2.77 3.10 -8.93
CA GLY A 113 -2.52 3.69 -10.24
C GLY A 113 -3.69 4.54 -10.74
N TYR A 114 -4.86 4.43 -10.10
CA TYR A 114 -6.04 5.24 -10.36
C TYR A 114 -6.72 5.64 -9.06
N LEU A 115 -7.05 6.92 -8.94
CA LEU A 115 -7.75 7.45 -7.79
C LEU A 115 -9.25 7.32 -8.00
N LEU A 116 -9.86 6.43 -7.21
CA LEU A 116 -11.30 6.32 -7.09
C LEU A 116 -11.58 6.25 -5.60
N ASP A 117 -11.94 7.38 -4.98
CA ASP A 117 -12.09 7.63 -3.53
C ASP A 117 -11.92 6.36 -2.66
N ASP A 118 -13.00 5.60 -2.48
CA ASP A 118 -13.07 4.42 -1.60
C ASP A 118 -12.11 3.27 -2.01
N LEU A 119 -11.82 3.10 -3.29
CA LEU A 119 -10.92 2.05 -3.77
C LEU A 119 -9.45 2.43 -3.58
N SER A 120 -9.09 3.69 -3.84
CA SER A 120 -7.71 4.16 -3.67
C SER A 120 -7.24 4.14 -2.22
N SER A 121 -8.17 4.19 -1.26
CA SER A 121 -7.87 4.06 0.18
C SER A 121 -7.64 2.62 0.65
N THR A 122 -7.69 1.62 -0.24
CA THR A 122 -7.44 0.23 0.13
C THR A 122 -6.36 -0.40 -0.74
N SER A 123 -5.41 -1.09 -0.11
CA SER A 123 -4.47 -1.94 -0.82
C SER A 123 -5.16 -3.23 -1.26
N PHE A 124 -5.08 -3.53 -2.56
CA PHE A 124 -5.57 -4.78 -3.11
C PHE A 124 -4.49 -5.86 -3.23
N LEU A 125 -3.35 -5.68 -2.54
CA LEU A 125 -2.32 -6.70 -2.44
C LEU A 125 -2.74 -7.79 -1.45
N ALA A 126 -2.91 -9.01 -1.96
CA ALA A 126 -2.93 -10.19 -1.11
C ALA A 126 -1.50 -10.48 -0.60
N PRO A 127 -1.32 -10.94 0.65
CA PRO A 127 -0.01 -11.37 1.15
C PRO A 127 0.66 -12.45 0.31
N THR A 128 -0.13 -13.22 -0.44
CA THR A 128 0.30 -14.31 -1.32
C THR A 128 0.49 -13.88 -2.78
N LEU A 129 0.77 -12.59 -3.01
CA LEU A 129 1.05 -12.08 -4.36
C LEU A 129 2.22 -12.88 -4.97
N ASN A 130 1.93 -13.68 -5.99
CA ASN A 130 2.94 -14.44 -6.71
C ASN A 130 3.20 -13.79 -8.08
N ILE A 131 4.45 -13.39 -8.33
CA ILE A 131 4.91 -12.76 -9.57
C ILE A 131 4.64 -13.70 -10.76
N ASP A 132 4.85 -15.00 -10.57
CA ASP A 132 4.63 -16.07 -11.57
C ASP A 132 3.21 -16.07 -12.14
N LYS A 133 2.23 -15.53 -11.41
CA LYS A 133 0.83 -15.51 -11.82
C LYS A 133 0.48 -14.33 -12.72
N THR A 134 1.41 -13.41 -12.93
CA THR A 134 1.18 -12.26 -13.81
C THR A 134 1.50 -12.60 -15.26
N VAL A 135 0.69 -12.08 -16.17
CA VAL A 135 0.90 -12.19 -17.61
C VAL A 135 1.09 -10.80 -18.23
N PRO A 136 1.82 -10.66 -19.34
CA PRO A 136 1.80 -9.42 -20.11
C PRO A 136 0.37 -9.06 -20.50
N PHE A 137 -0.01 -7.79 -20.42
CA PHE A 137 -1.34 -7.38 -20.85
C PHE A 137 -1.54 -7.61 -22.35
N SER A 138 -2.68 -8.19 -22.72
CA SER A 138 -3.09 -8.41 -24.11
C SER A 138 -4.58 -8.11 -24.29
N ALA A 139 -5.02 -7.92 -25.54
CA ALA A 139 -6.43 -7.67 -25.86
C ALA A 139 -7.36 -8.82 -25.42
N GLU A 140 -6.84 -10.04 -25.31
CA GLU A 140 -7.61 -11.20 -24.82
C GLU A 140 -8.04 -11.02 -23.36
N LEU A 141 -7.24 -10.31 -22.56
CA LEU A 141 -7.60 -10.02 -21.17
C LEU A 141 -8.73 -9.00 -21.04
N GLU A 142 -9.13 -8.31 -22.11
CA GLU A 142 -10.30 -7.43 -22.10
C GLU A 142 -11.62 -8.21 -22.03
N THR A 143 -11.60 -9.53 -22.23
CA THR A 143 -12.78 -10.41 -22.08
C THR A 143 -12.37 -11.69 -21.36
N GLN A 144 -12.96 -11.96 -20.19
CA GLN A 144 -12.76 -13.23 -19.48
C GLN A 144 -14.11 -13.77 -19.03
N PHE A 145 -14.25 -15.10 -19.07
CA PHE A 145 -15.54 -15.77 -18.81
C PHE A 145 -16.67 -15.17 -19.67
N ASP A 146 -16.40 -14.97 -20.96
CA ASP A 146 -17.31 -14.34 -21.94
C ASP A 146 -17.87 -12.97 -21.51
N THR A 147 -17.20 -12.31 -20.56
CA THR A 147 -17.65 -11.06 -19.97
C THR A 147 -16.63 -9.96 -20.28
N PRO A 148 -17.06 -8.82 -20.85
CA PRO A 148 -16.17 -7.70 -21.12
C PRO A 148 -15.69 -7.06 -19.80
N ILE A 149 -14.38 -6.85 -19.69
CA ILE A 149 -13.72 -6.28 -18.53
C ILE A 149 -13.47 -4.78 -18.75
N SER A 150 -13.82 -3.97 -17.76
CA SER A 150 -13.52 -2.53 -17.79
C SER A 150 -12.07 -2.30 -17.35
N CYS A 151 -11.20 -1.92 -18.29
CA CYS A 151 -9.81 -1.60 -18.00
C CYS A 151 -9.66 -0.12 -17.59
N LEU A 152 -9.16 0.16 -16.38
CA LEU A 152 -8.94 1.53 -15.91
C LEU A 152 -7.50 2.00 -16.24
N PRO A 153 -7.31 3.22 -16.76
CA PRO A 153 -5.99 3.71 -17.16
C PRO A 153 -5.13 4.04 -15.93
N PHE A 154 -3.81 4.05 -16.06
CA PHE A 154 -2.95 4.66 -15.05
C PHE A 154 -3.06 6.19 -15.12
N LYS A 155 -3.32 6.83 -13.98
CA LYS A 155 -3.44 8.30 -13.83
C LYS A 155 -2.66 8.85 -12.63
N THR A 156 -1.98 7.99 -11.88
CA THR A 156 -1.15 8.37 -10.74
C THR A 156 0.30 8.06 -11.09
N ASP A 157 1.20 9.01 -10.90
CA ASP A 157 2.64 8.79 -10.95
C ASP A 157 3.09 7.99 -9.72
N PRO A 158 3.77 6.83 -9.89
CA PRO A 158 4.24 6.04 -8.75
C PRO A 158 5.27 6.79 -7.90
N PHE A 159 5.98 7.77 -8.46
CA PHE A 159 7.07 8.47 -7.78
C PHE A 159 6.62 9.74 -7.06
N SER A 160 5.41 10.24 -7.34
CA SER A 160 4.88 11.44 -6.66
C SER A 160 4.75 11.24 -5.15
N VAL A 161 4.61 9.99 -4.69
CA VAL A 161 4.57 9.65 -3.25
C VAL A 161 5.86 10.07 -2.54
N LEU A 162 7.02 10.02 -3.21
CA LEU A 162 8.28 10.47 -2.63
C LEU A 162 8.34 11.99 -2.48
N ASP A 163 7.87 12.73 -3.48
CA ASP A 163 7.84 14.19 -3.43
C ASP A 163 6.85 14.66 -2.37
N LEU A 164 5.70 14.00 -2.27
CA LEU A 164 4.73 14.24 -1.21
C LEU A 164 5.34 13.93 0.16
N ALA A 165 6.04 12.79 0.32
CA ALA A 165 6.72 12.43 1.56
C ALA A 165 7.78 13.47 1.97
N LYS A 166 8.55 14.00 1.02
CA LYS A 166 9.54 15.08 1.27
C LYS A 166 8.89 16.40 1.68
N SER A 167 7.70 16.67 1.16
CA SER A 167 6.93 17.88 1.43
C SER A 167 6.10 17.83 2.72
N LEU A 168 6.13 16.70 3.45
CA LEU A 168 5.34 16.54 4.67
C LEU A 168 5.67 17.63 5.69
N PRO A 169 4.66 18.30 6.28
CA PRO A 169 4.87 19.19 7.39
C PRO A 169 5.51 18.47 8.58
N SER A 170 6.35 19.18 9.32
CA SER A 170 7.07 18.61 10.46
C SER A 170 6.14 18.02 11.54
N GLU A 171 4.92 18.55 11.71
CA GLU A 171 3.94 18.00 12.66
C GLU A 171 3.49 16.57 12.31
N HIS A 172 3.55 16.18 11.03
CA HIS A 172 3.16 14.84 10.58
C HIS A 172 4.31 13.83 10.60
N CYS A 173 5.52 14.27 10.94
CA CYS A 173 6.73 13.46 10.91
C CYS A 173 7.08 12.79 12.24
N HIS A 174 6.21 12.94 13.25
CA HIS A 174 6.31 12.22 14.52
C HIS A 174 5.69 10.82 14.37
N ILE A 175 6.54 9.80 14.44
CA ILE A 175 6.10 8.39 14.42
C ILE A 175 5.67 7.98 15.83
N THR A 176 6.50 8.32 16.82
CA THR A 176 6.21 8.23 18.25
C THR A 176 6.66 9.54 18.93
N PRO A 177 6.33 9.77 20.22
CA PRO A 177 6.75 10.99 20.92
C PRO A 177 8.27 11.26 20.88
N ASP A 178 9.04 10.19 20.76
CA ASP A 178 10.49 10.12 20.82
C ASP A 178 11.13 9.60 19.53
N LEU A 179 10.36 9.42 18.44
CA LEU A 179 10.89 9.10 17.12
C LEU A 179 10.28 10.03 16.07
N ARG A 180 11.13 10.82 15.44
CA ARG A 180 10.76 11.78 14.40
C ARG A 180 11.63 11.57 13.17
N ILE A 181 11.05 11.75 11.98
CA ILE A 181 11.81 11.81 10.73
C ILE A 181 11.94 13.25 10.23
N HIS A 182 12.96 13.51 9.43
CA HIS A 182 13.16 14.77 8.72
C HIS A 182 12.79 14.59 7.25
N PRO A 183 11.57 14.95 6.82
CA PRO A 183 11.03 14.58 5.51
C PRO A 183 11.86 15.13 4.35
N SER A 184 12.40 16.35 4.48
CA SER A 184 13.25 16.97 3.46
C SER A 184 14.58 16.24 3.22
N THR A 185 14.96 15.31 4.10
CA THR A 185 16.18 14.49 3.96
C THR A 185 15.94 13.14 3.29
N ILE A 186 14.68 12.82 2.96
CA ILE A 186 14.34 11.58 2.26
C ILE A 186 15.10 11.53 0.92
N GLN A 187 15.87 10.48 0.73
CA GLN A 187 16.61 10.22 -0.49
C GLN A 187 16.35 8.78 -0.94
N ALA A 188 15.86 8.61 -2.16
CA ALA A 188 15.75 7.27 -2.76
C ALA A 188 17.08 6.93 -3.43
N ASN A 189 17.78 5.92 -2.90
CA ASN A 189 19.01 5.39 -3.50
C ASN A 189 18.69 4.46 -4.68
N LEU A 190 17.62 3.70 -4.53
CA LEU A 190 17.03 2.89 -5.57
C LEU A 190 15.51 3.00 -5.47
N ILE A 191 14.84 3.12 -6.62
CA ILE A 191 13.39 2.99 -6.70
C ILE A 191 13.01 2.36 -8.04
N CYS A 192 12.14 1.37 -7.98
CA CYS A 192 11.55 0.71 -9.14
C CYS A 192 10.04 0.63 -8.94
N ALA A 193 9.28 0.94 -9.99
CA ALA A 193 7.83 0.86 -9.99
C ALA A 193 7.36 -0.14 -11.04
N TYR A 194 6.48 -1.05 -10.65
CA TYR A 194 5.97 -2.10 -11.52
C TYR A 194 4.46 -1.89 -11.74
N PRO A 195 4.02 -1.57 -12.96
CA PRO A 195 2.61 -1.38 -13.27
C PRO A 195 1.91 -2.73 -13.36
N VAL A 196 0.94 -2.96 -12.48
CA VAL A 196 0.12 -4.18 -12.44
C VAL A 196 -1.37 -3.84 -12.52
N LEU A 197 -2.13 -4.68 -13.23
CA LEU A 197 -3.59 -4.62 -13.27
C LEU A 197 -4.16 -5.71 -12.35
N ILE A 198 -4.90 -5.28 -11.33
CA ILE A 198 -5.53 -6.15 -10.33
C ILE A 198 -6.99 -6.38 -10.74
N PRO A 199 -7.41 -7.64 -10.98
CA PRO A 199 -8.79 -7.96 -11.34
C PRO A 199 -9.68 -7.84 -10.10
N LEU A 200 -10.74 -7.04 -10.22
CA LEU A 200 -11.73 -6.79 -9.19
C LEU A 200 -13.15 -6.99 -9.76
N TYR A 201 -14.06 -7.49 -8.94
CA TYR A 201 -15.49 -7.36 -9.17
C TYR A 201 -16.07 -6.23 -8.32
N LEU A 202 -16.74 -5.28 -8.97
CA LEU A 202 -17.49 -4.22 -8.31
C LEU A 202 -18.97 -4.58 -8.31
N ALA A 203 -19.51 -4.88 -7.13
CA ALA A 203 -20.91 -5.20 -6.91
C ALA A 203 -21.66 -4.03 -6.28
N GLN A 204 -22.82 -3.68 -6.85
CA GLN A 204 -23.71 -2.68 -6.26
C GLN A 204 -24.97 -3.31 -5.71
N TYR A 205 -25.25 -3.05 -4.45
CA TYR A 205 -26.49 -3.43 -3.79
C TYR A 205 -27.39 -2.22 -3.61
N ARG A 206 -28.70 -2.43 -3.75
CA ARG A 206 -29.71 -1.38 -3.51
C ARG A 206 -30.61 -1.80 -2.36
N GLY A 207 -30.55 -1.06 -1.26
CA GLY A 207 -31.47 -1.23 -0.14
C GLY A 207 -32.62 -0.23 -0.19
N LYS A 208 -33.85 -0.65 0.12
CA LYS A 208 -34.94 0.26 0.46
C LYS A 208 -34.94 0.45 1.98
N ALA A 209 -34.41 1.56 2.48
CA ALA A 209 -34.53 1.93 3.88
C ALA A 209 -35.80 2.77 4.06
N SER A 210 -36.79 2.22 4.77
CA SER A 210 -38.00 2.87 5.31
C SER A 210 -38.48 4.16 4.59
N GLY A 211 -38.74 4.06 3.29
CA GLY A 211 -39.53 5.05 2.55
C GLY A 211 -38.82 6.30 2.01
N VAL A 212 -37.55 6.60 2.33
CA VAL A 212 -37.00 7.93 1.95
C VAL A 212 -35.79 7.91 1.00
N LEU A 213 -34.84 6.97 1.04
CA LEU A 213 -33.75 6.91 0.03
C LEU A 213 -33.25 5.49 -0.25
N GLN A 214 -33.03 5.18 -1.55
CA GLN A 214 -32.32 3.96 -1.95
C GLN A 214 -30.83 4.13 -1.65
N LYS A 215 -30.34 3.51 -0.57
CA LYS A 215 -28.90 3.47 -0.29
C LYS A 215 -28.26 2.49 -1.27
N VAL A 216 -27.26 2.98 -2.01
CA VAL A 216 -26.41 2.14 -2.87
C VAL A 216 -25.14 1.83 -2.11
N VAL A 217 -24.86 0.55 -1.90
CA VAL A 217 -23.60 0.10 -1.31
C VAL A 217 -22.78 -0.56 -2.41
N THR A 218 -21.51 -0.19 -2.51
CA THR A 218 -20.57 -0.86 -3.42
C THR A 218 -19.68 -1.79 -2.60
N VAL A 219 -19.62 -3.05 -3.02
CA VAL A 219 -18.80 -4.11 -2.44
C VAL A 219 -17.80 -4.52 -3.50
N VAL A 220 -16.58 -4.79 -3.08
CA VAL A 220 -15.48 -5.12 -3.97
C VAL A 220 -14.96 -6.50 -3.60
N LEU A 221 -14.77 -7.34 -4.60
CA LEU A 221 -14.14 -8.65 -4.45
C LEU A 221 -12.87 -8.67 -5.31
N GLN A 222 -11.74 -9.01 -4.70
CA GLN A 222 -10.52 -9.32 -5.45
C GLN A 222 -10.70 -10.64 -6.21
N ALA A 223 -10.31 -10.68 -7.48
CA ALA A 223 -10.56 -11.84 -8.35
C ALA A 223 -9.29 -12.53 -8.86
N HIS A 224 -8.11 -12.18 -8.35
CA HIS A 224 -6.83 -12.83 -8.74
C HIS A 224 -6.47 -14.05 -7.87
N CYS A 225 -7.33 -14.39 -6.90
CA CYS A 225 -7.19 -15.55 -6.04
C CYS A 225 -8.57 -16.15 -5.76
N GLU A 226 -8.62 -17.47 -5.55
CA GLU A 226 -9.88 -18.20 -5.31
C GLU A 226 -10.63 -17.73 -4.05
N LYS A 227 -9.89 -17.23 -3.05
CA LYS A 227 -10.44 -16.70 -1.80
C LYS A 227 -10.15 -15.20 -1.70
N GLY A 228 -10.70 -14.45 -2.63
CA GLY A 228 -10.57 -13.00 -2.70
C GLY A 228 -10.96 -12.30 -1.40
N THR A 229 -10.20 -11.27 -1.03
CA THR A 229 -10.60 -10.35 0.04
C THR A 229 -11.81 -9.55 -0.42
N ILE A 230 -12.83 -9.47 0.45
CA ILE A 230 -14.06 -8.70 0.20
C ILE A 230 -14.03 -7.42 1.03
N LEU A 231 -14.14 -6.30 0.32
CA LEU A 231 -14.02 -4.95 0.86
C LEU A 231 -15.32 -4.18 0.65
N TRP A 232 -15.61 -3.25 1.56
CA TRP A 232 -16.85 -2.48 1.58
C TRP A 232 -16.52 -1.00 1.52
N GLY A 233 -17.05 -0.29 0.52
CA GLY A 233 -17.01 1.17 0.52
C GLY A 233 -18.04 1.70 1.50
N LYS A 234 -17.61 2.38 2.58
CA LYS A 234 -18.52 3.17 3.41
C LYS A 234 -18.78 4.50 2.71
N ARG A 235 -19.97 4.68 2.16
CA ARG A 235 -20.54 6.01 1.96
C ARG A 235 -21.72 6.21 2.89
N GLU A 236 -21.45 6.86 4.01
CA GLU A 236 -22.47 7.58 4.76
C GLU A 236 -22.54 8.97 4.14
N GLU A 237 -23.55 9.26 3.33
CA GLU A 237 -23.99 10.66 3.25
C GLU A 237 -24.61 10.99 4.61
N LEU A 238 -23.78 11.46 5.53
CA LEU A 238 -24.17 12.25 6.69
C LEU A 238 -23.88 13.70 6.32
N PHE A 239 -24.95 14.46 6.13
CA PHE A 239 -24.91 15.91 6.05
C PHE A 239 -24.37 16.49 7.38
N ASP A 240 -23.71 17.65 7.26
CA ASP A 240 -23.20 18.55 8.30
C ASP A 240 -22.09 18.03 9.22
N ILE A 241 -20.83 18.19 8.80
CA ILE A 241 -19.75 18.66 9.69
C ILE A 241 -18.81 19.56 8.86
N GLU A 242 -19.03 20.87 8.91
CA GLU A 242 -17.92 21.82 8.84
C GLU A 242 -17.05 21.55 10.07
N HIS A 243 -15.86 20.95 9.89
CA HIS A 243 -14.62 21.12 10.67
C HIS A 243 -13.65 19.97 10.36
N PRO A 244 -12.53 20.23 9.67
CA PRO A 244 -11.43 19.28 9.58
C PRO A 244 -10.56 19.43 10.82
N PHE A 245 -10.75 18.56 11.81
CA PHE A 245 -9.75 18.35 12.85
C PHE A 245 -9.45 16.87 12.97
N VAL A 246 -8.16 16.53 12.83
CA VAL A 246 -7.59 15.24 13.22
C VAL A 246 -7.79 15.11 14.72
N ALA A 247 -8.87 14.45 15.13
CA ALA A 247 -9.10 14.16 16.53
C ALA A 247 -8.14 13.04 16.97
N VAL A 248 -7.08 13.42 17.67
CA VAL A 248 -6.50 12.53 18.68
C VAL A 248 -7.67 12.02 19.54
N PRO A 249 -7.90 10.70 19.64
CA PRO A 249 -9.03 10.20 20.42
C PRO A 249 -8.88 10.73 21.85
N SER A 250 -9.85 11.50 22.32
CA SER A 250 -9.81 11.96 23.71
C SER A 250 -9.77 10.73 24.64
N PRO A 251 -9.07 10.78 25.78
CA PRO A 251 -9.03 9.69 26.74
C PRO A 251 -10.42 9.19 27.15
N GLN A 252 -11.43 10.08 27.11
CA GLN A 252 -12.82 9.76 27.37
C GLN A 252 -13.47 8.93 26.24
N LYS A 253 -13.15 9.20 24.97
CA LYS A 253 -13.66 8.40 23.83
C LYS A 253 -13.04 7.01 23.82
N GLU A 254 -11.77 6.91 24.18
CA GLU A 254 -11.06 5.64 24.31
C GLU A 254 -11.57 4.82 25.51
N ALA A 255 -11.80 5.47 26.67
CA ALA A 255 -12.43 4.85 27.83
C ALA A 255 -13.87 4.39 27.53
N PHE A 256 -14.65 5.19 26.79
CA PHE A 256 -16.00 4.83 26.38
C PHE A 256 -16.00 3.63 25.42
N LEU A 257 -15.12 3.62 24.41
CA LEU A 257 -14.97 2.49 23.49
C LEU A 257 -14.50 1.23 24.22
N LYS A 258 -13.56 1.35 25.16
CA LYS A 258 -13.11 0.24 26.00
C LYS A 258 -14.26 -0.31 26.85
N GLN A 259 -15.03 0.56 27.52
CA GLN A 259 -16.16 0.16 28.34
C GLN A 259 -17.31 -0.45 27.52
N ALA A 260 -17.58 0.07 26.33
CA ALA A 260 -18.57 -0.47 25.40
C ALA A 260 -18.14 -1.85 24.87
N THR A 261 -16.85 -2.01 24.55
CA THR A 261 -16.26 -3.28 24.10
C THR A 261 -16.31 -4.31 25.22
N GLU A 262 -15.91 -3.96 26.45
CA GLU A 262 -16.01 -4.84 27.61
C GLU A 262 -17.45 -5.25 27.93
N ARG A 263 -18.42 -4.33 27.85
CA ARG A 263 -19.84 -4.64 28.04
C ARG A 263 -20.36 -5.59 26.97
N ALA A 264 -20.00 -5.35 25.72
CA ALA A 264 -20.33 -6.26 24.62
C ALA A 264 -19.73 -7.64 24.89
N THR A 265 -18.42 -7.75 25.15
CA THR A 265 -17.72 -9.02 25.42
C THR A 265 -18.35 -9.81 26.57
N ARG A 266 -18.75 -9.15 27.66
CA ARG A 266 -19.45 -9.80 28.79
C ARG A 266 -20.85 -10.32 28.41
N LEU A 267 -21.59 -9.57 27.59
CA LEU A 267 -22.88 -10.01 27.06
C LEU A 267 -22.74 -11.22 26.14
N LEU A 268 -21.68 -11.25 25.34
CA LEU A 268 -21.40 -12.28 24.34
C LEU A 268 -20.95 -13.59 25.00
N GLN A 269 -20.04 -13.51 25.98
CA GLN A 269 -19.64 -14.63 26.85
C GLN A 269 -20.83 -15.28 27.57
N ARG A 270 -21.83 -14.50 28.02
CA ARG A 270 -23.03 -15.04 28.67
C ARG A 270 -23.96 -15.77 27.72
N THR A 271 -23.95 -15.42 26.44
CA THR A 271 -24.79 -16.05 25.41
C THR A 271 -24.11 -17.23 24.71
N GLY A 272 -22.86 -17.55 25.05
CA GLY A 272 -22.05 -18.54 24.33
C GLY A 272 -21.73 -18.15 22.89
N LEU A 273 -21.97 -16.89 22.52
CA LEU A 273 -21.67 -16.34 21.20
C LEU A 273 -20.34 -15.61 21.31
N GLU A 274 -19.39 -15.93 20.43
CA GLU A 274 -18.16 -15.15 20.36
C GLU A 274 -18.47 -13.68 20.05
N PRO A 275 -17.73 -12.73 20.66
CA PRO A 275 -18.05 -11.33 20.46
C PRO A 275 -17.85 -10.93 18.99
N PRO A 276 -18.80 -10.22 18.32
CA PRO A 276 -18.49 -9.50 17.11
C PRO A 276 -17.29 -8.59 17.36
N THR A 277 -16.19 -8.96 16.73
CA THR A 277 -15.07 -8.07 16.46
C THR A 277 -15.63 -6.76 15.87
N PRO A 278 -15.10 -5.59 16.27
CA PRO A 278 -15.50 -4.33 15.66
C PRO A 278 -15.40 -4.43 14.13
N PHE A 279 -16.31 -3.76 13.43
CA PHE A 279 -16.43 -3.80 11.97
C PHE A 279 -15.12 -3.42 11.28
N PHE A 280 -14.46 -4.45 10.75
CA PHE A 280 -13.21 -4.48 10.01
C PHE A 280 -13.40 -5.52 8.88
N PRO A 281 -12.52 -5.57 7.85
CA PRO A 281 -12.65 -6.48 6.70
C PRO A 281 -13.26 -7.83 7.06
N VAL A 282 -14.41 -8.15 6.44
CA VAL A 282 -15.22 -9.33 6.74
C VAL A 282 -14.45 -10.63 6.43
N ARG A 283 -13.39 -10.54 5.62
CA ARG A 283 -12.38 -11.57 5.40
C ARG A 283 -11.13 -10.93 4.79
N GLY A 284 -10.00 -11.04 5.48
CA GLY A 284 -8.66 -10.70 4.99
C GLY A 284 -8.14 -9.34 5.48
N ASP A 285 -6.97 -9.32 6.11
CA ASP A 285 -6.23 -8.08 6.39
C ASP A 285 -6.06 -7.33 5.07
N ALA A 286 -6.63 -6.12 4.96
CA ALA A 286 -6.32 -5.26 3.83
C ALA A 286 -4.80 -5.13 3.78
N GLY A 287 -4.21 -5.28 2.58
CA GLY A 287 -2.76 -5.23 2.43
C GLY A 287 -2.21 -3.93 2.99
N ASN A 288 -0.97 -3.94 3.46
CA ASN A 288 -0.32 -2.69 3.83
C ASN A 288 -0.01 -1.89 2.55
N PHE A 289 -0.15 -0.56 2.63
CA PHE A 289 0.34 0.34 1.57
C PHE A 289 1.87 0.33 1.53
N ALA A 290 2.50 0.36 2.70
CA ALA A 290 3.94 0.24 2.84
C ALA A 290 4.29 -1.15 3.36
N ASN A 291 5.16 -1.84 2.65
CA ASN A 291 5.71 -3.10 3.09
C ASN A 291 7.23 -2.94 3.24
N ILE A 292 7.64 -2.64 4.47
CA ILE A 292 9.04 -2.50 4.85
C ILE A 292 9.61 -3.91 5.02
N ALA A 293 10.66 -4.24 4.28
CA ALA A 293 11.35 -5.52 4.36
C ALA A 293 12.47 -5.50 5.39
N SER A 294 13.23 -4.40 5.44
CA SER A 294 14.28 -4.20 6.43
C SER A 294 14.52 -2.72 6.75
N LEU A 295 15.04 -2.48 7.95
CA LEU A 295 15.55 -1.19 8.40
C LEU A 295 17.00 -1.39 8.82
N ALA A 296 17.91 -0.64 8.21
CA ALA A 296 19.31 -0.58 8.61
C ALA A 296 19.55 0.71 9.37
N THR A 297 19.97 0.57 10.63
CA THR A 297 20.26 1.66 11.57
C THR A 297 21.54 1.34 12.33
N HIS A 298 22.10 2.29 13.05
CA HIS A 298 23.16 2.02 14.01
C HIS A 298 22.67 1.08 15.12
N ASP A 299 23.59 0.32 15.71
CA ASP A 299 23.28 -0.76 16.65
C ASP A 299 22.57 -0.28 17.92
N THR A 300 22.83 0.96 18.34
CA THR A 300 22.17 1.62 19.47
C THR A 300 20.65 1.76 19.26
N TRP A 301 20.19 1.85 18.01
CA TRP A 301 18.77 2.01 17.66
C TRP A 301 18.08 0.71 17.28
N LYS A 302 18.84 -0.36 17.01
CA LYS A 302 18.33 -1.61 16.45
C LYS A 302 17.23 -2.25 17.32
N LEU A 303 17.41 -2.29 18.64
CA LEU A 303 16.36 -2.78 19.55
C LEU A 303 15.16 -1.82 19.63
N SER A 304 15.41 -0.50 19.69
CA SER A 304 14.36 0.50 19.81
C SER A 304 13.44 0.49 18.60
N LEU A 305 14.00 0.44 17.39
CA LEU A 305 13.23 0.45 16.14
C LEU A 305 12.56 -0.89 15.84
N LYS A 306 13.19 -2.02 16.18
CA LYS A 306 12.57 -3.34 16.04
C LYS A 306 11.26 -3.43 16.81
N ASN A 307 11.21 -2.86 18.01
CA ASN A 307 10.00 -2.82 18.84
C ASN A 307 8.96 -1.81 18.33
N ARG A 308 9.32 -0.94 17.37
CA ARG A 308 8.47 0.12 16.83
C ARG A 308 8.02 -0.10 15.39
N PHE A 309 8.44 -1.19 14.77
CA PHE A 309 8.19 -1.47 13.36
C PHE A 309 6.69 -1.37 12.99
N ASP A 310 5.83 -1.93 13.84
CA ASP A 310 4.37 -1.85 13.67
C ASP A 310 3.84 -0.42 13.73
N TYR A 311 4.43 0.45 14.56
CA TYR A 311 4.05 1.86 14.63
C TYR A 311 4.44 2.61 13.35
N ILE A 312 5.62 2.31 12.79
CA ILE A 312 6.06 2.89 11.52
C ILE A 312 5.10 2.50 10.39
N ILE A 313 4.75 1.20 10.29
CA ILE A 313 3.81 0.71 9.27
C ILE A 313 2.43 1.36 9.44
N ARG A 314 1.90 1.43 10.66
CA ARG A 314 0.60 2.07 10.94
C ARG A 314 0.61 3.56 10.64
N TRP A 315 1.69 4.25 10.98
CA TRP A 315 1.87 5.67 10.68
C TRP A 315 1.89 5.91 9.16
N LEU A 316 2.70 5.15 8.41
CA LEU A 316 2.72 5.21 6.94
C LEU A 316 1.35 4.90 6.33
N HIS A 317 0.67 3.86 6.81
CA HIS A 317 -0.68 3.52 6.37
C HIS A 317 -1.64 4.68 6.63
N GLY A 318 -1.58 5.31 7.81
CA GLY A 318 -2.40 6.46 8.17
C GLY A 318 -2.17 7.67 7.24
N LEU A 319 -0.91 7.94 6.89
CA LEU A 319 -0.57 9.03 5.99
C LEU A 319 -1.16 8.86 4.59
N VAL A 320 -1.20 7.63 4.06
CA VAL A 320 -1.71 7.33 2.71
C VAL A 320 -3.24 7.18 2.70
N SER A 321 -3.81 6.45 3.66
CA SER A 321 -5.24 6.09 3.63
C SER A 321 -6.17 7.23 4.06
N ALA A 322 -5.73 8.09 4.98
CA ALA A 322 -6.56 9.16 5.56
C ALA A 322 -5.81 10.49 5.75
N GLY A 323 -4.55 10.56 5.29
CA GLY A 323 -3.62 11.61 5.66
C GLY A 323 -3.23 12.56 4.53
N PRO A 324 -2.18 13.38 4.75
CA PRO A 324 -1.74 14.43 3.84
C PRO A 324 -1.09 13.90 2.55
N LEU A 325 -0.75 12.61 2.48
CA LEU A 325 -0.22 11.97 1.26
C LEU A 325 -1.35 11.59 0.29
N SER A 326 -2.34 12.48 0.14
CA SER A 326 -3.40 12.30 -0.83
C SER A 326 -2.78 12.39 -2.22
N LEU A 327 -2.63 11.22 -2.84
CA LEU A 327 -2.16 11.10 -4.22
C LEU A 327 -3.06 11.96 -5.10
N GLN A 328 -2.45 12.64 -6.06
CA GLN A 328 -3.17 13.44 -7.04
C GLN A 328 -3.07 12.79 -8.40
N HIS A 329 -4.09 13.00 -9.24
CA HIS A 329 -4.00 12.63 -10.64
C HIS A 329 -2.91 13.45 -11.30
N THR A 330 -1.95 12.78 -11.92
CA THR A 330 -0.87 13.41 -12.66
C THR A 330 -1.25 13.46 -14.13
N ALA A 331 -1.20 14.65 -14.72
CA ALA A 331 -1.54 14.82 -16.14
C ALA A 331 -0.54 14.15 -17.09
N ASN A 332 0.72 13.95 -16.66
CA ASN A 332 1.83 13.51 -17.50
C ASN A 332 2.53 12.30 -16.89
N LEU A 333 1.89 11.13 -16.93
CA LEU A 333 2.55 9.87 -16.57
C LEU A 333 3.47 9.42 -17.71
N ASP A 334 4.78 9.38 -17.45
CA ASP A 334 5.78 8.87 -18.38
C ASP A 334 6.01 7.36 -18.16
N MET A 335 5.37 6.52 -18.96
CA MET A 335 5.54 5.05 -18.90
C MET A 335 6.91 4.59 -19.41
N ASP A 336 7.66 5.45 -20.10
CA ASP A 336 8.97 5.13 -20.66
C ASP A 336 10.11 5.38 -19.67
N ASP A 337 9.83 5.96 -18.50
CA ASP A 337 10.78 6.12 -17.40
C ASP A 337 11.50 4.78 -17.12
N PRO A 338 12.85 4.74 -17.09
CA PRO A 338 13.63 3.51 -16.88
C PRO A 338 13.46 2.88 -15.49
N ARG A 339 12.91 3.64 -14.53
CA ARG A 339 12.53 3.14 -13.20
C ARG A 339 11.19 2.41 -13.24
N ILE A 340 10.38 2.62 -14.28
CA ILE A 340 9.18 1.84 -14.54
C ILE A 340 9.57 0.59 -15.31
N ARG A 341 9.32 -0.59 -14.73
CA ARG A 341 9.78 -1.89 -15.23
C ARG A 341 8.65 -2.92 -15.22
N PRO A 342 8.68 -3.95 -16.08
CA PRO A 342 7.69 -5.00 -16.00
C PRO A 342 7.83 -5.80 -14.71
N PHE A 343 6.70 -6.24 -14.15
CA PHE A 343 6.68 -7.11 -12.97
C PHE A 343 6.97 -8.56 -13.38
N THR A 344 8.25 -8.90 -13.60
CA THR A 344 8.71 -10.26 -13.89
C THR A 344 9.75 -10.71 -12.88
N ASP A 345 9.98 -12.02 -12.76
CA ASP A 345 10.95 -12.56 -11.81
C ASP A 345 12.38 -12.08 -12.10
N GLU A 346 12.72 -11.89 -13.38
CA GLU A 346 14.04 -11.41 -13.78
C GLU A 346 14.28 -9.98 -13.29
N GLU A 347 13.35 -9.06 -13.57
CA GLU A 347 13.48 -7.66 -13.17
C GLU A 347 13.40 -7.49 -11.66
N VAL A 348 12.38 -8.07 -11.03
CA VAL A 348 12.18 -7.99 -9.59
C VAL A 348 13.31 -8.69 -8.85
N GLY A 349 13.76 -9.86 -9.32
CA GLY A 349 14.88 -10.59 -8.76
C GLY A 349 16.19 -9.82 -8.84
N ALA A 350 16.46 -9.15 -9.97
CA ALA A 350 17.65 -8.31 -10.13
C ALA A 350 17.64 -7.11 -9.16
N VAL A 351 16.49 -6.42 -9.04
CA VAL A 351 16.32 -5.28 -8.12
C VAL A 351 16.49 -5.72 -6.67
N ARG A 352 15.81 -6.79 -6.24
CA ARG A 352 15.90 -7.29 -4.86
C ARG A 352 17.29 -7.83 -4.53
N LYS A 353 17.97 -8.45 -5.50
CA LYS A 353 19.38 -8.84 -5.34
C LYS A 353 20.26 -7.62 -5.08
N TYR A 354 20.05 -6.52 -5.81
CA TYR A 354 20.77 -5.27 -5.54
C TYR A 354 20.46 -4.74 -4.14
N MET A 355 19.19 -4.68 -3.73
CA MET A 355 18.80 -4.22 -2.38
C MET A 355 19.44 -5.08 -1.27
N SER A 356 19.51 -6.41 -1.47
CA SER A 356 20.19 -7.31 -0.52
C SER A 356 21.69 -7.03 -0.38
N LEU A 357 22.33 -6.51 -1.43
CA LEU A 357 23.73 -6.07 -1.38
C LEU A 357 23.86 -4.74 -0.63
N GLY A 358 22.90 -3.83 -0.81
CA GLY A 358 22.78 -2.58 -0.05
C GLY A 358 22.67 -2.83 1.46
N GLU A 359 21.80 -3.75 1.85
CA GLU A 359 21.64 -4.17 3.25
C GLU A 359 22.94 -4.72 3.85
N LYS A 360 23.60 -5.67 3.17
CA LYS A 360 24.90 -6.21 3.62
C LYS A 360 25.97 -5.14 3.72
N ARG A 361 25.97 -4.17 2.80
CA ARG A 361 26.90 -3.05 2.83
C ARG A 361 26.65 -2.14 4.03
N ALA A 362 25.39 -1.86 4.36
CA ALA A 362 25.01 -1.10 5.53
C ALA A 362 25.45 -1.81 6.83
N GLU A 363 25.26 -3.12 6.93
CA GLU A 363 25.75 -3.93 8.07
C GLU A 363 27.27 -3.84 8.23
N VAL A 364 28.03 -3.93 7.14
CA VAL A 364 29.50 -3.81 7.18
C VAL A 364 29.93 -2.41 7.63
N TYR A 365 29.24 -1.35 7.20
CA TYR A 365 29.56 0.01 7.67
C TYR A 365 29.25 0.20 9.16
N ALA A 366 28.13 -0.34 9.64
CA ALA A 366 27.79 -0.32 11.06
C ALA A 366 28.87 -1.01 11.89
N LEU A 367 29.31 -2.21 11.47
CA LEU A 367 30.41 -2.94 12.11
C LEU A 367 31.72 -2.15 12.08
N ASN A 368 32.05 -1.48 10.96
CA ASN A 368 33.27 -0.69 10.86
C ASN A 368 33.24 0.53 11.79
N ASN A 369 32.09 1.17 11.99
CA ASN A 369 31.97 2.28 12.93
C ASN A 369 32.17 1.84 14.38
N ILE A 370 31.65 0.66 14.74
CA ILE A 370 31.89 0.02 16.03
C ILE A 370 33.38 -0.28 16.22
N VAL A 371 34.01 -0.87 15.21
CA VAL A 371 35.45 -1.16 15.17
C VAL A 371 36.29 0.09 15.37
N LYS A 372 35.95 1.20 14.71
CA LYS A 372 36.66 2.48 14.85
C LYS A 372 36.55 3.09 16.25
N GLY A 373 35.55 2.70 17.03
CA GLY A 373 35.41 3.05 18.45
C GLY A 373 36.34 2.26 19.38
N PHE A 374 36.96 1.16 18.90
CA PHE A 374 37.90 0.38 19.72
C PHE A 374 39.32 0.95 19.66
N PRO A 375 40.02 1.05 20.81
CA PRO A 375 41.36 1.65 20.89
C PRO A 375 42.46 0.82 20.20
N ASN A 376 42.18 -0.38 19.68
CA ASN A 376 43.17 -1.30 19.12
C ASN A 376 42.98 -1.55 17.61
N ARG A 377 43.12 -0.48 16.83
CA ARG A 377 42.71 -0.34 15.42
C ARG A 377 43.47 -1.22 14.41
N ALA A 378 44.76 -1.48 14.67
CA ALA A 378 45.67 -2.06 13.69
C ALA A 378 45.33 -3.50 13.26
N ASN A 379 44.69 -4.29 14.14
CA ASN A 379 44.45 -5.72 13.91
C ASN A 379 43.09 -6.00 13.22
N ILE A 380 42.23 -4.98 13.10
CA ILE A 380 40.86 -5.14 12.57
C ILE A 380 40.75 -4.68 11.11
N ASP A 381 41.45 -3.60 10.73
CA ASP A 381 41.48 -3.13 9.34
C ASP A 381 42.03 -4.21 8.38
N GLU A 382 43.03 -4.98 8.80
CA GLU A 382 43.58 -6.12 8.03
C GLU A 382 42.54 -7.24 7.80
N LYS A 383 41.67 -7.51 8.78
CA LYS A 383 40.63 -8.53 8.67
C LYS A 383 39.44 -8.06 7.82
N LEU A 384 39.07 -6.78 7.90
CA LEU A 384 38.00 -6.21 7.09
C LEU A 384 38.36 -6.17 5.61
N GLU A 385 39.59 -5.78 5.27
CA GLU A 385 40.09 -5.84 3.88
C GLU A 385 40.03 -7.28 3.32
N ALA A 386 40.36 -8.28 4.13
CA ALA A 386 40.29 -9.68 3.72
C ALA A 386 38.84 -10.17 3.45
N ILE A 387 37.85 -9.68 4.21
CA ILE A 387 36.43 -10.03 4.02
C ILE A 387 35.88 -9.38 2.74
N VAL A 388 36.17 -8.09 2.53
CA VAL A 388 35.73 -7.35 1.34
C VAL A 388 36.35 -7.97 0.07
N ALA A 389 37.62 -8.38 0.13
CA ALA A 389 38.28 -9.08 -0.97
C ALA A 389 37.65 -10.44 -1.28
N ARG A 390 37.23 -11.21 -0.26
CA ARG A 390 36.55 -12.51 -0.45
C ARG A 390 35.12 -12.39 -0.97
N ALA A 391 34.43 -11.29 -0.68
CA ALA A 391 33.08 -11.04 -1.15
C ALA A 391 33.01 -10.68 -2.66
N GLY A 392 34.14 -10.61 -3.36
CA GLY A 392 34.18 -10.30 -4.79
C GLY A 392 33.74 -8.86 -5.11
N CYS A 393 33.71 -7.98 -4.11
CA CYS A 393 33.40 -6.57 -4.33
C CYS A 393 34.59 -5.93 -5.04
N PRO A 394 34.42 -5.36 -6.25
CA PRO A 394 35.50 -4.63 -6.91
C PRO A 394 35.97 -3.50 -5.99
N LYS A 395 37.30 -3.39 -5.80
CA LYS A 395 37.89 -2.32 -4.97
C LYS A 395 37.30 -1.00 -5.40
N ALA A 396 36.61 -0.32 -4.48
CA ALA A 396 36.15 1.04 -4.72
C ALA A 396 37.41 1.87 -5.06
N GLY A 397 37.50 2.31 -6.31
CA GLY A 397 38.53 3.25 -6.72
C GLY A 397 38.53 4.44 -5.76
N ARG A 398 39.72 4.96 -5.46
CA ARG A 398 39.95 6.11 -4.55
C ARG A 398 38.83 7.16 -4.71
N PRO A 399 38.37 7.78 -3.60
CA PRO A 399 37.34 8.81 -3.68
C PRO A 399 37.76 9.87 -4.70
N LEU A 400 36.91 10.04 -5.72
CA LEU A 400 37.04 11.13 -6.68
C LEU A 400 37.04 12.42 -5.87
N ARG A 401 38.13 13.18 -5.97
CA ARG A 401 38.21 14.55 -5.44
C ARG A 401 36.98 15.31 -5.94
N ALA A 402 36.29 15.97 -5.01
CA ALA A 402 35.24 16.91 -5.33
C ALA A 402 35.78 17.99 -6.27
N GLY A 403 35.42 17.91 -7.55
CA GLY A 403 35.84 18.87 -8.56
C GLY A 403 35.52 18.37 -9.97
N GLY A 404 34.39 18.81 -10.52
CA GLY A 404 34.08 18.67 -11.94
C GLY A 404 32.72 18.05 -12.24
N ARG A 405 31.70 18.91 -12.38
CA ARG A 405 30.46 18.57 -13.09
C ARG A 405 30.81 18.39 -14.57
N SER A 406 30.64 17.18 -15.11
CA SER A 406 30.13 16.89 -16.47
C SER A 406 30.50 15.46 -16.87
N GLY A 407 29.51 14.64 -17.22
CA GLY A 407 29.75 13.42 -18.01
C GLY A 407 29.12 12.14 -17.48
N TRP A 408 27.79 12.10 -17.37
CA TRP A 408 27.04 10.85 -17.41
C TRP A 408 26.22 10.83 -18.70
N ASN A 409 26.87 10.41 -19.78
CA ASN A 409 26.25 10.02 -21.04
C ASN A 409 27.26 9.19 -21.83
N ARG A 410 27.39 7.91 -21.46
CA ARG A 410 27.89 6.79 -22.29
C ARG A 410 28.12 5.58 -21.38
N MET A 411 27.10 4.76 -21.22
CA MET A 411 27.22 3.30 -21.02
C MET A 411 25.80 2.73 -21.03
N ALA A 412 25.23 2.63 -22.22
CA ALA A 412 24.03 1.84 -22.51
C ALA A 412 24.02 1.52 -24.02
N THR A 413 25.02 0.74 -24.45
CA THR A 413 25.01 -0.09 -25.66
C THR A 413 26.27 -0.94 -25.61
N GLN A 414 26.13 -2.15 -25.08
CA GLN A 414 26.79 -3.37 -25.54
C GLN A 414 26.08 -4.57 -24.96
#